data_AF-A0A523NN63-F1
#
_entry.id   AF-A0A523NN63-F1
#
_cell.length_a   1.000
_cell.length_b   1.000
_cell.length_c   1.000
_cell.angle_alpha   90.00
_cell.angle_beta   90.00
_cell.angle_gamma   90.00
#
_symmetry.space_group_name_H-M   'P 1'
#
loop_
_entity.id
_entity.type
_entity.pdbx_description
1 polymer ?
#
loop_
_entity_poly.entity_id
_entity_poly.type
_entity_poly.pdbx_seq_one_letter_code
_entity_poly.pdbx_strand_id
1 'polypeptide(L)'
;MALLTLPLFLRAGFLAAVIAPAVGHDLQAQNDPDKPDTGDTNLHLAIVRHHWQAKIVESNHAALRPGSVYDMITYFEQNFGLARPSFKYRFLDTGLGTADPLYPLYQSGFQAGWSQLLPAFLSKKNRHLDHFSSVQTPEGCRVDAVYLVRHVDDFPDRYHLERAEGCTLVDIAFSHYTRLTPDAQCGRHVSHDPDPDFDPLTALKPFLKDFTTLSDIPPALLSRYEAKVSVLKPISEEFSRTAWPRYDETYTLKKNSLWYYPDAYEEAYGIRDPRPQLDLESLELPEHFVIQVSDAVQEAFGLRQVLDESDFGKFLDVMNGHPTPGFDPATEPGNDAFSVDQVTASNFYTSGLEITPIETAAQDISNPDHYKLVGMVARPYEPETDMRWTGTRVIPQVRLTYQLMDPLDHDRPFEQVYLHLIWDIVDRYAPRPERDAEHRSFLGALDNRTSVREHDPRRTDAVTADLIRRCIRRPIQTLAMSSSLTGIWVFANLSRSFDPDRQLSAMRIVRQGIDVGYYSTAYDTDLFRQEMNRSKGERKEALKRYLDDLTPRFYRDPRRMNPHTVNFNRITCAQCHQTAARDGVHLTLNDGLDRRITSPVRASELIYREIDRQLRSNADYWD
;
A
#
# COMPACT_ATOMS: atom_id res chain seq x y z
N MET A 1 -65.28 -3.09 4.21
CA MET A 1 -65.84 -1.90 4.90
C MET A 1 -65.64 -2.07 6.41
N ALA A 2 -64.66 -1.37 6.98
CA ALA A 2 -64.58 -0.86 8.35
C ALA A 2 -63.13 -0.42 8.61
N LEU A 3 -62.97 0.83 9.01
CA LEU A 3 -61.72 1.56 9.21
C LEU A 3 -60.94 1.06 10.42
N LEU A 4 -59.60 1.02 10.32
CA LEU A 4 -58.68 1.11 11.44
C LEU A 4 -57.68 2.23 11.14
N THR A 5 -58.02 3.44 11.59
CA THR A 5 -57.11 4.57 11.71
C THR A 5 -56.80 4.78 13.19
N LEU A 6 -55.58 4.43 13.61
CA LEU A 6 -54.97 4.88 14.86
C LEU A 6 -53.64 5.58 14.50
N PRO A 7 -53.37 6.82 14.97
CA PRO A 7 -52.26 7.61 14.45
C PRO A 7 -50.93 7.31 15.15
N LEU A 8 -49.86 7.38 14.36
CA LEU A 8 -48.43 7.25 14.69
C LEU A 8 -47.89 8.20 15.78
N PHE A 9 -48.71 9.07 16.38
CA PHE A 9 -48.27 10.14 17.28
C PHE A 9 -47.91 9.70 18.70
N LEU A 10 -48.30 8.49 19.13
CA LEU A 10 -48.12 8.03 20.52
C LEU A 10 -46.77 7.34 20.81
N ARG A 11 -45.89 7.13 19.81
CA ARG A 11 -44.52 6.61 20.05
C ARG A 11 -43.41 7.68 20.06
N ALA A 12 -43.66 8.89 19.57
CA ALA A 12 -42.70 9.99 19.63
C ALA A 12 -42.79 10.80 20.94
N GLY A 13 -43.99 10.88 21.55
CA GLY A 13 -44.22 11.67 22.76
C GLY A 13 -43.59 11.10 24.04
N PHE A 14 -43.36 9.79 24.11
CA PHE A 14 -42.79 9.16 25.32
C PHE A 14 -41.28 9.40 25.46
N LEU A 15 -40.57 9.68 24.36
CA LEU A 15 -39.13 10.00 24.40
C LEU A 15 -38.88 11.46 24.79
N ALA A 16 -39.79 12.37 24.46
CA ALA A 16 -39.67 13.81 24.76
C ALA A 16 -39.94 14.15 26.24
N ALA A 17 -40.75 13.35 26.95
CA ALA A 17 -41.15 13.65 28.32
C ALA A 17 -40.11 13.25 29.39
N VAL A 18 -39.09 12.45 29.05
CA VAL A 18 -38.06 11.98 29.98
C VAL A 18 -36.77 12.83 29.92
N ILE A 19 -36.59 13.65 28.86
CA ILE A 19 -35.31 14.33 28.56
C ILE A 19 -35.33 15.84 28.90
N ALA A 20 -36.44 16.37 29.42
CA ALA A 20 -36.68 17.81 29.44
C ALA A 20 -36.00 18.67 30.54
N PRO A 21 -35.33 18.18 31.60
CA PRO A 21 -34.61 19.09 32.51
C PRO A 21 -33.14 18.68 32.71
N ALA A 22 -32.30 18.85 31.68
CA ALA A 22 -30.85 18.91 31.83
C ALA A 22 -30.22 19.73 30.68
N VAL A 23 -30.76 20.93 30.42
CA VAL A 23 -30.18 21.88 29.47
C VAL A 23 -29.72 23.10 30.25
N GLY A 24 -28.43 23.14 30.53
CA GLY A 24 -27.76 24.29 31.13
C GLY A 24 -26.30 23.97 31.43
N HIS A 25 -25.40 24.57 30.65
CA HIS A 25 -23.94 24.63 30.82
C HIS A 25 -23.13 23.32 30.65
N ASP A 26 -22.46 23.19 29.50
CA ASP A 26 -20.98 23.27 29.41
C ASP A 26 -20.48 22.84 28.03
N LEU A 27 -19.87 23.78 27.30
CA LEU A 27 -19.23 23.57 26.00
C LEU A 27 -17.71 23.34 26.13
N GLN A 28 -17.22 22.90 27.30
CA GLN A 28 -15.77 22.89 27.59
C GLN A 28 -15.22 21.69 28.40
N ALA A 29 -15.95 20.57 28.53
CA ALA A 29 -15.44 19.42 29.29
C ALA A 29 -14.62 18.44 28.42
N GLN A 30 -13.31 18.71 28.39
CA GLN A 30 -12.18 17.78 28.58
C GLN A 30 -12.05 16.50 27.72
N ASN A 31 -11.16 16.62 26.72
CA ASN A 31 -10.30 15.53 26.22
C ASN A 31 -9.17 15.28 27.22
N ASP A 32 -9.34 14.34 28.14
CA ASP A 32 -8.27 13.81 28.98
C ASP A 32 -7.89 12.40 28.46
N PRO A 33 -6.73 12.23 27.80
CA PRO A 33 -6.35 10.96 27.18
C PRO A 33 -6.00 9.84 28.18
N ASP A 34 -5.83 10.16 29.47
CA ASP A 34 -5.45 9.19 30.52
C ASP A 34 -6.62 8.69 31.38
N LYS A 35 -7.84 9.17 31.15
CA LYS A 35 -9.04 8.61 31.79
C LYS A 35 -9.59 7.47 30.96
N PRO A 36 -9.54 6.20 31.42
CA PRO A 36 -10.35 5.15 30.82
C PRO A 36 -11.80 5.59 30.94
N ASP A 37 -12.50 5.62 29.80
CA ASP A 37 -13.92 5.95 29.69
C ASP A 37 -14.68 5.14 30.75
N THR A 38 -15.03 5.78 31.88
CA THR A 38 -15.58 5.09 33.04
C THR A 38 -17.03 4.75 32.74
N GLY A 39 -17.22 3.65 32.02
CA GLY A 39 -18.46 2.89 31.94
C GLY A 39 -19.73 3.72 31.85
N ASP A 40 -19.91 4.47 30.76
CA ASP A 40 -21.23 5.00 30.42
C ASP A 40 -21.93 4.07 29.43
N THR A 41 -23.13 3.64 29.80
CA THR A 41 -23.99 2.70 29.08
C THR A 41 -24.48 3.27 27.76
N ASN A 42 -23.62 3.32 26.74
CA ASN A 42 -24.03 3.63 25.37
C ASN A 42 -24.77 2.41 24.78
N LEU A 43 -26.07 2.57 24.53
CA LEU A 43 -26.89 1.56 23.88
C LEU A 43 -26.43 1.42 22.41
N HIS A 44 -26.02 0.21 22.03
CA HIS A 44 -25.56 -0.13 20.68
C HIS A 44 -26.75 -0.20 19.72
N LEU A 45 -26.68 0.56 18.63
CA LEU A 45 -27.77 0.59 17.65
C LEU A 45 -27.47 -0.31 16.46
N ALA A 46 -26.26 -0.20 15.92
CA ALA A 46 -25.83 -0.93 14.75
C ALA A 46 -24.31 -0.87 14.60
N ILE A 47 -23.77 -1.93 14.03
CA ILE A 47 -22.47 -1.93 13.38
C ILE A 47 -22.72 -2.15 11.89
N VAL A 48 -22.05 -1.35 11.06
CA VAL A 48 -22.08 -1.49 9.61
C VAL A 48 -20.67 -1.63 9.10
N ARG A 49 -20.45 -2.67 8.29
CA ARG A 49 -19.20 -2.87 7.57
C ARG A 49 -19.46 -2.68 6.09
N HIS A 50 -18.67 -1.82 5.48
CA HIS A 50 -18.72 -1.64 4.04
C HIS A 50 -17.38 -2.00 3.43
N HIS A 51 -17.45 -2.62 2.25
CA HIS A 51 -16.34 -2.76 1.34
C HIS A 51 -16.64 -1.89 0.12
N TRP A 52 -15.81 -0.89 -0.11
CA TRP A 52 -15.86 -0.02 -1.26
C TRP A 52 -14.62 -0.22 -2.11
N GLN A 53 -14.72 0.02 -3.41
CA GLN A 53 -13.56 0.37 -4.22
C GLN A 53 -13.59 1.89 -4.40
N ALA A 54 -12.54 2.58 -3.99
CA ALA A 54 -12.36 4.01 -4.07
C ALA A 54 -11.38 4.35 -5.20
N LYS A 55 -11.71 5.36 -6.02
CA LYS A 55 -10.82 5.94 -7.02
C LYS A 55 -10.58 7.41 -6.67
N ILE A 56 -9.32 7.79 -6.44
CA ILE A 56 -8.95 9.19 -6.16
C ILE A 56 -9.02 9.99 -7.45
N VAL A 57 -9.79 11.07 -7.44
CA VAL A 57 -9.97 11.97 -8.58
C VAL A 57 -9.24 13.29 -8.40
N GLU A 58 -9.05 13.73 -7.15
CA GLU A 58 -8.26 14.93 -6.81
C GLU A 58 -7.53 14.68 -5.49
N SER A 59 -6.28 15.12 -5.36
CA SER A 59 -5.58 15.13 -4.08
C SER A 59 -4.36 16.04 -4.10
N ASN A 60 -4.00 16.59 -2.94
CA ASN A 60 -2.73 17.28 -2.69
C ASN A 60 -1.84 16.49 -1.69
N HIS A 61 -2.17 15.23 -1.42
CA HIS A 61 -1.48 14.42 -0.42
C HIS A 61 -0.39 13.57 -1.08
N ALA A 62 0.83 13.60 -0.54
CA ALA A 62 1.96 12.84 -1.09
C ALA A 62 1.69 11.33 -1.19
N ALA A 63 0.92 10.78 -0.26
CA ALA A 63 0.54 9.38 -0.29
C ALA A 63 -0.58 9.11 -1.32
N LEU A 64 -1.58 9.97 -1.48
CA LEU A 64 -2.77 9.71 -2.31
C LEU A 64 -2.73 10.48 -3.62
N ARG A 65 -2.70 9.77 -4.74
CA ARG A 65 -2.51 10.40 -6.04
C ARG A 65 -3.81 10.36 -6.86
N PRO A 66 -4.14 11.40 -7.64
CA PRO A 66 -5.15 11.27 -8.67
C PRO A 66 -4.87 10.05 -9.56
N GLY A 67 -5.91 9.25 -9.80
CA GLY A 67 -5.83 7.98 -10.50
C GLY A 67 -5.74 6.75 -9.58
N SER A 68 -5.27 6.87 -8.34
CA SER A 68 -5.16 5.73 -7.41
C SER A 68 -6.50 5.02 -7.18
N VAL A 69 -6.50 3.69 -7.27
CA VAL A 69 -7.68 2.83 -7.04
C VAL A 69 -7.41 1.83 -5.93
N TYR A 70 -8.35 1.68 -5.00
CA TYR A 70 -8.17 0.77 -3.88
C TYR A 70 -9.45 0.31 -3.21
N ASP A 71 -9.36 -0.84 -2.57
CA ASP A 71 -10.43 -1.41 -1.76
C ASP A 71 -10.41 -0.83 -0.34
N MET A 72 -11.42 -0.08 0.04
CA MET A 72 -11.58 0.48 1.38
C MET A 72 -12.55 -0.37 2.21
N ILE A 73 -12.16 -0.69 3.46
CA ILE A 73 -13.08 -1.27 4.43
C ILE A 73 -13.41 -0.22 5.48
N THR A 74 -14.69 0.02 5.68
CA THR A 74 -15.15 0.92 6.73
C THR A 74 -15.89 0.14 7.79
N TYR A 75 -15.58 0.43 9.05
CA TYR A 75 -16.32 -0.07 10.19
C TYR A 75 -16.95 1.14 10.88
N PHE A 76 -18.29 1.19 10.86
CA PHE A 76 -19.07 2.22 11.53
C PHE A 76 -19.87 1.58 12.65
N GLU A 77 -19.53 1.92 13.88
CA GLU A 77 -20.29 1.57 15.07
C GLU A 77 -21.07 2.79 15.53
N GLN A 78 -22.39 2.65 15.58
CA GLN A 78 -23.27 3.68 16.07
C GLN A 78 -23.72 3.41 17.50
N ASN A 79 -23.49 4.43 18.33
CA ASN A 79 -23.85 4.43 19.72
C ASN A 79 -24.97 5.46 19.97
N PHE A 80 -25.93 5.09 20.81
CA PHE A 80 -26.99 6.00 21.22
C PHE A 80 -26.42 7.08 22.13
N GLY A 81 -26.56 8.36 21.76
CA GLY A 81 -26.26 9.50 22.62
C GLY A 81 -27.52 10.37 22.80
N LEU A 82 -27.77 10.80 24.04
CA LEU A 82 -29.01 11.49 24.45
C LEU A 82 -29.28 12.78 23.66
N ALA A 83 -28.27 13.63 23.44
CA ALA A 83 -28.42 14.89 22.70
C ALA A 83 -27.93 14.81 21.24
N ARG A 84 -26.89 14.01 20.98
CA ARG A 84 -26.32 13.75 19.64
C ARG A 84 -25.90 12.29 19.57
N PRO A 85 -26.19 11.56 18.48
CA PRO A 85 -25.65 10.23 18.30
C PRO A 85 -24.12 10.31 18.24
N SER A 86 -23.45 9.42 18.98
CA SER A 86 -22.01 9.24 18.91
C SER A 86 -21.68 8.13 17.92
N PHE A 87 -20.51 8.22 17.32
CA PHE A 87 -20.01 7.20 16.43
C PHE A 87 -18.59 6.81 16.79
N LYS A 88 -18.28 5.55 16.56
CA LYS A 88 -16.92 5.06 16.45
C LYS A 88 -16.74 4.61 15.01
N TYR A 89 -15.84 5.28 14.32
CA TYR A 89 -15.56 4.99 12.93
C TYR A 89 -14.11 4.58 12.80
N ARG A 90 -13.89 3.50 12.06
CA ARG A 90 -12.56 3.08 11.66
C ARG A 90 -12.52 3.10 10.15
N PHE A 91 -11.76 4.05 9.60
CA PHE A 91 -11.22 3.91 8.26
C PHE A 91 -10.10 2.88 8.34
N LEU A 92 -10.34 1.71 7.78
CA LEU A 92 -9.27 0.97 7.15
C LEU A 92 -9.19 1.51 5.73
N ASP A 93 -8.71 2.75 5.63
CA ASP A 93 -8.15 3.19 4.38
C ASP A 93 -6.84 2.43 4.21
N THR A 94 -6.66 2.10 2.98
CA THR A 94 -6.02 0.91 2.50
C THR A 94 -5.17 1.30 1.31
N GLY A 95 -5.43 2.47 0.71
CA GLY A 95 -4.54 3.15 -0.20
C GLY A 95 -3.82 2.21 -1.16
N LEU A 96 -4.48 1.24 -1.79
CA LEU A 96 -3.86 0.31 -2.77
C LEU A 96 -3.43 0.99 -4.10
N GLY A 97 -3.06 2.27 -4.03
CA GLY A 97 -2.41 3.07 -5.06
C GLY A 97 -1.52 4.17 -4.46
N THR A 98 -1.35 4.20 -3.14
CA THR A 98 -0.56 5.22 -2.45
C THR A 98 0.93 4.89 -2.45
N ALA A 99 1.81 5.84 -2.14
CA ALA A 99 3.21 5.53 -1.83
C ALA A 99 3.36 4.92 -0.41
N ASP A 100 2.38 5.21 0.45
CA ASP A 100 2.38 4.90 1.87
C ASP A 100 1.01 4.60 2.43
N PRO A 101 0.93 3.78 3.48
CA PRO A 101 -0.34 3.51 4.10
C PRO A 101 -0.80 4.76 4.86
N LEU A 102 -2.03 5.20 4.55
CA LEU A 102 -2.68 6.27 5.29
C LEU A 102 -2.99 5.80 6.70
N TYR A 103 -2.70 6.62 7.70
CA TYR A 103 -3.05 6.33 9.09
C TYR A 103 -4.46 5.71 9.17
N PRO A 104 -4.65 4.56 9.85
CA PRO A 104 -5.99 4.07 10.10
C PRO A 104 -6.64 5.11 11.00
N LEU A 105 -7.44 5.97 10.39
CA LEU A 105 -8.11 7.05 11.09
C LEU A 105 -9.20 6.38 11.91
N TYR A 106 -8.88 6.16 13.19
CA TYR A 106 -9.90 6.02 14.19
C TYR A 106 -10.48 7.40 14.42
N GLN A 107 -11.77 7.51 14.21
CA GLN A 107 -12.52 8.72 14.43
C GLN A 107 -13.64 8.38 15.40
N SER A 108 -13.55 8.95 16.60
CA SER A 108 -14.69 9.03 17.50
C SER A 108 -15.18 10.46 17.52
N GLY A 109 -16.49 10.63 17.51
CA GLY A 109 -17.06 11.96 17.56
C GLY A 109 -18.56 11.96 17.75
N PHE A 110 -19.13 13.14 17.59
CA PHE A 110 -20.56 13.38 17.63
C PHE A 110 -21.03 13.85 16.26
N GLN A 111 -22.17 13.34 15.82
CA GLN A 111 -22.81 13.87 14.62
C GLN A 111 -23.61 15.13 14.94
N ALA A 112 -23.89 15.92 13.91
CA ALA A 112 -24.63 17.18 14.06
C ALA A 112 -26.03 16.98 14.66
N GLY A 113 -26.67 15.83 14.42
CA GLY A 113 -27.91 15.43 15.10
C GLY A 113 -28.62 14.23 14.45
N TRP A 114 -29.67 13.73 15.12
CA TRP A 114 -30.48 12.58 14.65
C TRP A 114 -31.17 12.80 13.29
N SER A 115 -31.44 14.06 12.93
CA SER A 115 -32.07 14.44 11.66
C SER A 115 -31.22 14.14 10.43
N GLN A 116 -29.89 14.13 10.57
CA GLN A 116 -28.96 13.72 9.51
C GLN A 116 -28.91 12.19 9.38
N LEU A 117 -29.02 11.49 10.50
CA LEU A 117 -28.78 10.04 10.57
C LEU A 117 -30.01 9.19 10.22
N LEU A 118 -31.21 9.59 10.66
CA LEU A 118 -32.42 8.82 10.37
C LEU A 118 -32.70 8.64 8.86
N PRO A 119 -32.53 9.66 8.00
CA PRO A 119 -32.63 9.48 6.56
C PRO A 119 -31.55 8.58 5.97
N ALA A 120 -30.32 8.63 6.51
CA ALA A 120 -29.21 7.80 6.06
C ALA A 120 -29.44 6.30 6.35
N PHE A 121 -30.13 5.98 7.44
CA PHE A 121 -30.55 4.62 7.76
C PHE A 121 -31.63 4.07 6.81
N LEU A 122 -32.48 4.94 6.25
CA LEU A 122 -33.70 4.55 5.53
C LEU A 122 -33.59 4.73 4.01
N SER A 123 -32.56 5.42 3.52
CA SER A 123 -32.39 5.71 2.08
C SER A 123 -31.13 5.06 1.54
N LYS A 124 -31.27 4.30 0.44
CA LYS A 124 -30.12 3.81 -0.34
C LYS A 124 -29.32 4.94 -1.00
N LYS A 125 -29.92 6.13 -1.18
CA LYS A 125 -29.26 7.31 -1.75
C LYS A 125 -28.51 8.16 -0.71
N ASN A 126 -28.87 8.05 0.58
CA ASN A 126 -28.29 8.89 1.65
C ASN A 126 -27.43 8.08 2.63
N ARG A 127 -26.93 6.91 2.24
CA ARG A 127 -26.05 6.13 3.11
C ARG A 127 -24.68 6.81 3.18
N HIS A 128 -24.52 7.76 4.11
CA HIS A 128 -23.37 8.00 4.99
C HIS A 128 -23.37 9.41 5.59
N LEU A 129 -22.58 9.59 6.66
CA LEU A 129 -22.68 10.65 7.64
C LEU A 129 -21.47 11.55 7.55
N ASP A 130 -21.67 12.77 7.04
CA ASP A 130 -20.68 13.84 7.20
C ASP A 130 -20.29 13.91 8.66
N HIS A 131 -18.99 13.92 8.92
CA HIS A 131 -18.49 14.01 10.27
C HIS A 131 -17.21 14.82 10.36
N PHE A 132 -17.00 15.31 11.57
CA PHE A 132 -15.82 16.04 11.99
C PHE A 132 -15.19 15.27 13.13
N SER A 133 -13.88 15.15 13.13
CA SER A 133 -13.15 14.45 14.18
C SER A 133 -11.91 15.24 14.58
N SER A 134 -11.63 15.26 15.88
CA SER A 134 -10.36 15.74 16.42
C SER A 134 -9.80 14.64 17.31
N VAL A 135 -8.67 14.07 16.92
CA VAL A 135 -8.10 12.88 17.57
C VAL A 135 -6.62 13.09 17.82
N GLN A 136 -6.17 12.83 19.05
CA GLN A 136 -4.74 12.76 19.34
C GLN A 136 -4.23 11.36 19.01
N THR A 137 -3.12 11.31 18.28
CA THR A 137 -2.44 10.08 17.91
C THR A 137 -1.35 9.76 18.94
N PRO A 138 -1.04 8.48 19.17
CA PRO A 138 0.03 8.05 20.09
C PRO A 138 1.41 8.65 19.82
N GLU A 139 1.65 9.15 18.61
CA GLU A 139 2.89 9.78 18.17
C GLU A 139 3.05 11.23 18.63
N GLY A 140 2.07 11.75 19.37
CA GLY A 140 2.06 13.14 19.80
C GLY A 140 1.58 14.08 18.70
N CYS A 141 0.67 13.65 17.82
CA CYS A 141 0.05 14.51 16.82
C CYS A 141 -1.45 14.65 17.11
N ARG A 142 -2.05 15.78 16.77
CA ARG A 142 -3.50 15.93 16.71
C ARG A 142 -3.93 15.97 15.26
N VAL A 143 -4.93 15.18 14.91
CA VAL A 143 -5.54 15.16 13.59
C VAL A 143 -6.93 15.76 13.68
N ASP A 144 -7.11 16.89 13.01
CA ASP A 144 -8.39 17.53 12.82
C ASP A 144 -8.88 17.22 11.40
N ALA A 145 -9.91 16.40 11.28
CA ALA A 145 -10.39 15.89 10.00
C ALA A 145 -11.86 16.20 9.73
N VAL A 146 -12.14 16.48 8.46
CA VAL A 146 -13.46 16.64 7.87
C VAL A 146 -13.66 15.53 6.86
N TYR A 147 -14.78 14.82 6.96
CA TYR A 147 -15.15 13.77 6.02
C TYR A 147 -16.59 13.98 5.56
N LEU A 148 -16.79 14.13 4.26
CA LEU A 148 -18.10 14.28 3.64
C LEU A 148 -18.33 13.14 2.64
N VAL A 149 -19.54 12.57 2.67
CA VAL A 149 -19.97 11.61 1.64
C VAL A 149 -21.20 12.15 0.95
N ARG A 150 -21.12 12.26 -0.36
CA ARG A 150 -22.15 12.81 -1.22
C ARG A 150 -22.56 11.77 -2.25
N HIS A 151 -23.77 11.90 -2.77
CA HIS A 151 -24.18 11.04 -3.88
C HIS A 151 -23.58 11.62 -5.17
N VAL A 152 -23.19 10.76 -6.12
CA VAL A 152 -22.65 11.27 -7.41
C VAL A 152 -23.61 12.20 -8.12
N ASP A 153 -24.92 12.04 -7.92
CA ASP A 153 -25.97 12.92 -8.48
C ASP A 153 -25.87 14.38 -8.00
N ASP A 154 -25.19 14.65 -6.88
CA ASP A 154 -24.93 16.01 -6.41
C ASP A 154 -23.90 16.74 -7.31
N PHE A 155 -23.22 16.01 -8.21
CA PHE A 155 -22.23 16.50 -9.17
C PHE A 155 -22.62 16.10 -10.62
N PRO A 156 -23.70 16.66 -11.18
CA PRO A 156 -24.28 16.20 -12.46
C PRO A 156 -23.30 16.31 -13.65
N ASP A 157 -22.43 17.31 -13.64
CA ASP A 157 -21.46 17.59 -14.71
C ASP A 157 -20.06 17.01 -14.43
N ARG A 158 -19.94 16.10 -13.44
CA ARG A 158 -18.68 15.43 -13.09
C ARG A 158 -18.83 13.91 -13.03
N TYR A 159 -17.68 13.23 -13.04
CA TYR A 159 -17.53 11.79 -12.80
C TYR A 159 -18.24 10.89 -13.82
N HIS A 160 -18.38 11.32 -15.07
CA HIS A 160 -19.10 10.55 -16.10
C HIS A 160 -18.51 9.15 -16.34
N LEU A 161 -17.18 9.04 -16.35
CA LEU A 161 -16.48 7.76 -16.51
C LEU A 161 -16.74 6.84 -15.31
N GLU A 162 -16.61 7.37 -14.10
CA GLU A 162 -16.75 6.59 -12.88
C GLU A 162 -18.19 6.16 -12.63
N ARG A 163 -19.17 6.96 -13.05
CA ARG A 163 -20.58 6.55 -13.10
C ARG A 163 -20.77 5.33 -14.02
N ALA A 164 -20.11 5.30 -15.18
CA ALA A 164 -20.17 4.16 -16.09
C ALA A 164 -19.49 2.90 -15.50
N GLU A 165 -18.49 3.08 -14.64
CA GLU A 165 -17.80 2.03 -13.87
C GLU A 165 -18.62 1.51 -12.65
N GLY A 166 -19.76 2.17 -12.35
CA GLY A 166 -20.67 1.80 -11.28
C GLY A 166 -20.43 2.51 -9.93
N CYS A 167 -19.63 3.58 -9.91
CA CYS A 167 -19.46 4.42 -8.74
C CYS A 167 -20.74 5.21 -8.43
N THR A 168 -21.13 5.25 -7.16
CA THR A 168 -22.39 5.87 -6.72
C THR A 168 -22.22 6.97 -5.68
N LEU A 169 -21.06 7.04 -5.04
CA LEU A 169 -20.79 8.03 -3.99
C LEU A 169 -19.49 8.80 -4.28
N VAL A 170 -19.40 10.00 -3.71
CA VAL A 170 -18.21 10.84 -3.69
C VAL A 170 -17.81 11.05 -2.23
N ASP A 171 -16.57 10.72 -1.92
CA ASP A 171 -15.88 10.93 -0.66
C ASP A 171 -15.02 12.18 -0.78
N ILE A 172 -15.17 13.12 0.15
CA ILE A 172 -14.34 14.31 0.27
C ILE A 172 -13.75 14.32 1.67
N ALA A 173 -12.41 14.29 1.76
CA ALA A 173 -11.71 14.28 3.03
C ALA A 173 -10.68 15.41 3.10
N PHE A 174 -10.60 16.04 4.27
CA PHE A 174 -9.56 16.99 4.65
C PHE A 174 -9.00 16.58 6.00
N SER A 175 -7.68 16.56 6.14
CA SER A 175 -6.98 16.24 7.38
C SER A 175 -5.92 17.28 7.66
N HIS A 176 -5.94 17.87 8.85
CA HIS A 176 -4.90 18.76 9.36
C HIS A 176 -4.16 18.09 10.51
N TYR A 177 -2.83 18.03 10.41
CA TYR A 177 -1.99 17.39 11.42
C TYR A 177 -1.22 18.46 12.20
N THR A 178 -1.48 18.57 13.50
CA THR A 178 -0.74 19.44 14.43
C THR A 178 0.21 18.62 15.28
N ARG A 179 1.50 18.98 15.33
CA ARG A 179 2.48 18.39 16.26
C ARG A 179 2.22 18.88 17.68
N LEU A 180 2.01 17.99 18.63
CA LEU A 180 1.82 18.33 20.05
C LEU A 180 3.16 18.46 20.78
N THR A 181 4.22 17.85 20.25
CA THR A 181 5.60 18.00 20.75
C THR A 181 6.56 18.24 19.58
N PRO A 182 7.73 18.88 19.81
CA PRO A 182 8.71 19.12 18.75
C PRO A 182 9.26 17.84 18.10
N ASP A 183 9.23 16.72 18.82
CA ASP A 183 9.74 15.42 18.41
C ASP A 183 8.66 14.44 17.91
N ALA A 184 7.41 14.90 17.82
CA ALA A 184 6.27 14.11 17.36
C ALA A 184 6.51 13.55 15.95
N GLN A 185 6.23 12.27 15.76
CA GLN A 185 6.42 11.56 14.49
C GLN A 185 5.07 11.34 13.80
N CYS A 186 4.53 12.37 13.14
CA CYS A 186 3.23 12.30 12.46
C CYS A 186 3.22 11.46 11.18
N GLY A 187 4.07 10.44 11.06
CA GLY A 187 4.23 9.62 9.85
C GLY A 187 4.58 10.44 8.60
N ARG A 188 4.08 10.01 7.44
CA ARG A 188 4.22 10.71 6.15
C ARG A 188 3.14 11.77 5.93
N HIS A 189 2.70 12.42 7.01
CA HIS A 189 1.73 13.49 6.94
C HIS A 189 2.40 14.86 7.03
N VAL A 190 1.94 15.81 6.21
CA VAL A 190 2.33 17.21 6.34
C VAL A 190 1.81 17.71 7.69
N SER A 191 2.74 17.98 8.60
CA SER A 191 2.43 18.36 9.98
C SER A 191 2.86 19.78 10.30
N HIS A 192 2.09 20.44 11.15
CA HIS A 192 2.24 21.85 11.48
C HIS A 192 2.52 22.03 12.97
N ASP A 193 3.27 23.07 13.32
CA ASP A 193 3.37 23.48 14.73
C ASP A 193 2.01 24.00 15.23
N PRO A 194 1.75 23.95 16.56
CA PRO A 194 0.53 24.51 17.13
C PRO A 194 0.36 25.98 16.79
N ASP A 195 -0.78 26.32 16.18
CA ASP A 195 -1.16 27.68 15.82
C ASP A 195 -2.41 28.07 16.62
N PRO A 196 -2.30 28.96 17.63
CA PRO A 196 -3.43 29.33 18.48
C PRO A 196 -4.51 30.15 17.74
N ASP A 197 -4.16 30.77 16.61
CA ASP A 197 -5.06 31.65 15.85
C ASP A 197 -5.77 30.90 14.70
N PHE A 198 -5.53 29.60 14.57
CA PHE A 198 -6.10 28.76 13.52
C PHE A 198 -6.90 27.59 14.08
N ASP A 199 -8.20 27.58 13.78
CA ASP A 199 -9.09 26.44 13.98
C ASP A 199 -9.30 25.73 12.63
N PRO A 200 -8.73 24.52 12.43
CA PRO A 200 -8.82 23.81 11.16
C PRO A 200 -10.26 23.48 10.74
N LEU A 201 -11.16 23.19 11.69
CA LEU A 201 -12.53 22.84 11.36
C LEU A 201 -13.34 24.09 11.02
N THR A 202 -13.09 25.20 11.70
CA THR A 202 -13.79 26.46 11.44
C THR A 202 -13.33 27.12 10.14
N ALA A 203 -12.05 27.03 9.78
CA ALA A 203 -11.53 27.59 8.54
C ALA A 203 -12.13 26.95 7.27
N LEU A 204 -12.46 25.64 7.30
CA LEU A 204 -13.05 24.95 6.15
C LEU A 204 -14.55 25.17 5.99
N LYS A 205 -15.30 25.41 7.08
CA LYS A 205 -16.79 25.51 7.08
C LYS A 205 -17.39 26.33 5.93
N PRO A 206 -16.84 27.51 5.55
CA PRO A 206 -17.40 28.31 4.47
C PRO A 206 -17.39 27.60 3.10
N PHE A 207 -16.50 26.64 2.89
CA PHE A 207 -16.30 25.95 1.61
C PHE A 207 -17.04 24.60 1.51
N LEU A 208 -17.40 23.99 2.64
CA LEU A 208 -17.90 22.60 2.67
C LEU A 208 -19.34 22.43 2.14
N LYS A 209 -20.18 23.48 2.23
CA LYS A 209 -21.59 23.39 1.87
C LYS A 209 -21.81 23.25 0.37
N ASP A 210 -21.05 24.03 -0.40
CA ASP A 210 -21.18 24.17 -1.85
C ASP A 210 -19.90 23.65 -2.56
N PHE A 211 -19.17 22.73 -1.91
CA PHE A 211 -17.92 22.17 -2.43
C PHE A 211 -18.16 21.41 -3.74
N THR A 212 -17.37 21.72 -4.77
CA THR A 212 -17.39 20.98 -6.05
C THR A 212 -16.04 20.36 -6.40
N THR A 213 -14.93 21.01 -6.06
CA THR A 213 -13.55 20.58 -6.35
C THR A 213 -12.59 21.15 -5.31
N LEU A 214 -11.40 20.53 -5.13
CA LEU A 214 -10.35 21.10 -4.27
C LEU A 214 -9.92 22.49 -4.71
N SER A 215 -10.06 22.80 -6.01
CA SER A 215 -9.75 24.13 -6.56
C SER A 215 -10.67 25.25 -6.05
N ASP A 216 -11.79 24.92 -5.41
CA ASP A 216 -12.69 25.90 -4.77
C ASP A 216 -12.09 26.49 -3.49
N ILE A 217 -11.06 25.85 -2.93
CA ILE A 217 -10.41 26.26 -1.68
C ILE A 217 -9.19 27.13 -2.01
N PRO A 218 -9.03 28.29 -1.35
CA PRO A 218 -7.85 29.13 -1.54
C PRO A 218 -6.54 28.34 -1.39
N PRO A 219 -5.57 28.46 -2.30
CA PRO A 219 -4.36 27.62 -2.27
C PRO A 219 -3.60 27.66 -0.94
N ALA A 220 -3.49 28.84 -0.33
CA ALA A 220 -2.84 29.02 0.98
C ALA A 220 -3.57 28.32 2.14
N LEU A 221 -4.89 28.14 2.02
CA LEU A 221 -5.66 27.37 2.98
C LEU A 221 -5.54 25.87 2.69
N LEU A 222 -5.71 25.47 1.42
CA LEU A 222 -5.61 24.07 1.00
C LEU A 222 -4.25 23.46 1.37
N SER A 223 -3.16 24.23 1.27
CA SER A 223 -1.82 23.77 1.65
C SER A 223 -1.65 23.47 3.15
N ARG A 224 -2.62 23.84 4.00
CA ARG A 224 -2.66 23.46 5.43
C ARG A 224 -3.34 22.12 5.68
N TYR A 225 -3.88 21.47 4.64
CA TYR A 225 -4.58 20.20 4.75
C TYR A 225 -4.01 19.19 3.77
N GLU A 226 -4.01 17.94 4.20
CA GLU A 226 -4.03 16.81 3.27
C GLU A 226 -5.46 16.56 2.87
N ALA A 227 -5.76 16.76 1.59
CA ALA A 227 -7.08 16.73 1.04
C ALA A 227 -7.17 15.72 -0.10
N LYS A 228 -8.34 15.08 -0.22
CA LYS A 228 -8.65 14.22 -1.35
C LYS A 228 -10.12 14.25 -1.68
N VAL A 229 -10.41 13.97 -2.94
CA VAL A 229 -11.73 13.61 -3.44
C VAL A 229 -11.62 12.24 -4.07
N SER A 230 -12.51 11.33 -3.68
CA SER A 230 -12.57 9.96 -4.19
C SER A 230 -13.98 9.65 -4.64
N VAL A 231 -14.13 8.80 -5.64
CA VAL A 231 -15.43 8.25 -6.04
C VAL A 231 -15.49 6.78 -5.68
N LEU A 232 -16.61 6.35 -5.11
CA LEU A 232 -16.75 5.05 -4.47
C LEU A 232 -17.73 4.15 -5.22
N LYS A 233 -17.28 2.92 -5.48
CA LYS A 233 -18.08 1.81 -5.98
C LYS A 233 -18.40 0.83 -4.84
N PRO A 234 -19.67 0.54 -4.56
CA PRO A 234 -20.03 -0.45 -3.56
C PRO A 234 -19.62 -1.87 -3.98
N ILE A 235 -18.88 -2.57 -3.13
CA ILE A 235 -18.54 -4.00 -3.30
C ILE A 235 -19.43 -4.86 -2.42
N SER A 236 -19.47 -4.57 -1.12
CA SER A 236 -20.34 -5.29 -0.17
C SER A 236 -20.74 -4.40 1.00
N GLU A 237 -21.86 -4.76 1.62
CA GLU A 237 -22.35 -4.14 2.86
C GLU A 237 -22.86 -5.25 3.77
N GLU A 238 -22.39 -5.25 5.01
CA GLU A 238 -22.87 -6.13 6.06
C GLU A 238 -23.39 -5.29 7.22
N PHE A 239 -24.59 -5.61 7.69
CA PHE A 239 -25.22 -4.97 8.83
C PHE A 239 -25.40 -5.96 9.98
N SER A 240 -25.01 -5.58 11.18
CA SER A 240 -25.26 -6.39 12.37
C SER A 240 -25.56 -5.54 13.60
N ARG A 241 -26.49 -6.02 14.43
CA ARG A 241 -26.80 -5.39 15.72
C ARG A 241 -25.98 -5.97 16.89
N THR A 242 -25.42 -7.17 16.73
CA THR A 242 -24.77 -7.92 17.84
C THR A 242 -23.67 -8.90 17.41
N ALA A 243 -23.45 -9.14 16.11
CA ALA A 243 -22.60 -10.25 15.65
C ALA A 243 -21.11 -9.93 15.58
N TRP A 244 -20.71 -8.68 15.82
CA TRP A 244 -19.32 -8.28 15.76
C TRP A 244 -18.84 -7.71 17.10
N PRO A 245 -17.58 -8.01 17.50
CA PRO A 245 -16.96 -7.41 18.67
C PRO A 245 -17.01 -5.89 18.59
N ARG A 246 -17.16 -5.24 19.75
CA ARG A 246 -17.13 -3.78 19.82
C ARG A 246 -15.75 -3.26 19.44
N TYR A 247 -15.70 -1.99 19.04
CA TYR A 247 -14.42 -1.37 18.75
C TYR A 247 -13.44 -1.42 19.93
N ASP A 248 -13.90 -1.04 21.14
CA ASP A 248 -13.04 -1.01 22.34
C ASP A 248 -12.53 -2.39 22.75
N GLU A 249 -13.19 -3.45 22.30
CA GLU A 249 -12.79 -4.84 22.55
C GLU A 249 -11.71 -5.32 21.55
N THR A 250 -11.57 -4.65 20.40
CA THR A 250 -10.68 -5.06 19.31
C THR A 250 -9.51 -4.10 19.07
N TYR A 251 -9.59 -2.88 19.60
CA TYR A 251 -8.58 -1.86 19.42
C TYR A 251 -7.78 -1.60 20.70
N THR A 252 -6.48 -1.83 20.61
CA THR A 252 -5.52 -1.30 21.57
C THR A 252 -4.47 -0.49 20.81
N LEU A 253 -4.10 0.68 21.34
CA LEU A 253 -3.10 1.57 20.75
C LEU A 253 -1.75 0.85 20.57
N LYS A 254 -1.38 -0.04 21.51
CA LYS A 254 -0.19 -0.89 21.42
C LYS A 254 -0.18 -1.89 20.25
N LYS A 255 -1.35 -2.28 19.70
CA LYS A 255 -1.45 -3.28 18.62
C LYS A 255 -1.76 -2.68 17.25
N ASN A 256 -2.17 -1.41 17.19
CA ASN A 256 -2.77 -0.82 15.98
C ASN A 256 -2.28 0.60 15.66
N SER A 257 -1.40 1.20 16.46
CA SER A 257 -0.72 2.42 16.06
C SER A 257 0.36 2.08 15.04
N LEU A 258 0.33 2.78 13.93
CA LEU A 258 1.38 2.81 12.92
C LEU A 258 2.76 3.04 13.53
N TRP A 259 2.85 3.94 14.53
CA TRP A 259 4.12 4.44 14.96
C TRP A 259 4.48 4.26 16.43
N TYR A 260 3.61 3.66 17.22
CA TYR A 260 3.79 3.51 18.66
C TYR A 260 4.07 2.06 19.06
N TYR A 261 5.35 1.73 19.11
CA TYR A 261 5.88 0.63 19.92
C TYR A 261 6.70 1.25 21.06
N PRO A 262 6.06 1.62 22.19
CA PRO A 262 6.73 2.32 23.28
C PRO A 262 7.78 1.44 23.99
N ASP A 263 7.67 0.12 23.85
CA ASP A 263 8.45 -0.87 24.59
C ASP A 263 9.68 -1.38 23.80
N ALA A 264 10.19 -0.59 22.85
CA ALA A 264 11.24 -0.95 21.90
C ALA A 264 10.84 -2.11 20.96
N TYR A 265 11.63 -2.29 19.89
CA TYR A 265 11.56 -3.44 19.01
C TYR A 265 11.59 -4.72 19.87
N GLU A 266 10.50 -5.48 19.95
CA GLU A 266 10.64 -6.89 20.30
C GLU A 266 11.69 -7.49 19.34
N GLU A 267 12.61 -8.29 19.87
CA GLU A 267 13.82 -8.81 19.21
C GLU A 267 13.59 -9.13 17.73
N ALA A 268 14.62 -8.90 16.89
CA ALA A 268 14.62 -8.92 15.41
C ALA A 268 14.06 -10.16 14.67
N TYR A 269 13.29 -11.02 15.35
CA TYR A 269 12.29 -11.93 14.83
C TYR A 269 12.72 -12.74 13.61
N GLY A 270 13.80 -13.51 13.74
CA GLY A 270 14.30 -14.27 12.61
C GLY A 270 15.37 -13.53 11.81
N ILE A 271 15.27 -12.22 11.63
CA ILE A 271 16.22 -11.41 10.83
C ILE A 271 17.63 -11.52 11.42
N ARG A 272 17.72 -11.54 12.75
CA ARG A 272 18.96 -11.80 13.50
C ARG A 272 18.99 -13.17 14.15
N ASP A 273 18.05 -14.05 13.83
CA ASP A 273 18.16 -15.43 14.27
C ASP A 273 19.16 -16.13 13.34
N PRO A 274 20.21 -16.75 13.87
CA PRO A 274 21.11 -17.52 13.05
C PRO A 274 20.40 -18.67 12.32
N ARG A 275 20.71 -18.78 11.03
CA ARG A 275 20.35 -19.82 10.07
C ARG A 275 21.63 -20.35 9.43
N PRO A 276 22.56 -20.92 10.22
CA PRO A 276 23.86 -21.35 9.73
C PRO A 276 23.68 -22.33 8.57
N GLN A 277 24.40 -22.08 7.49
CA GLN A 277 24.43 -22.95 6.32
C GLN A 277 25.65 -23.88 6.42
N LEU A 278 25.55 -25.08 5.86
CA LEU A 278 26.65 -26.03 5.86
C LEU A 278 27.88 -25.44 5.16
N ASP A 279 29.05 -25.57 5.79
CA ASP A 279 30.35 -25.12 5.28
C ASP A 279 30.50 -23.60 5.06
N LEU A 280 29.64 -22.77 5.66
CA LEU A 280 29.76 -21.29 5.67
C LEU A 280 29.96 -20.77 7.10
N GLU A 281 30.84 -19.79 7.29
CA GLU A 281 31.22 -19.32 8.63
C GLU A 281 30.57 -17.99 9.02
N SER A 282 30.37 -17.09 8.06
CA SER A 282 29.86 -15.72 8.29
C SER A 282 28.42 -15.53 7.78
N LEU A 283 27.98 -16.31 6.81
CA LEU A 283 26.66 -16.22 6.20
C LEU A 283 25.57 -16.92 7.03
N GLU A 284 25.23 -16.35 8.18
CA GLU A 284 24.26 -16.96 9.10
C GLU A 284 22.93 -16.22 9.25
N LEU A 285 22.82 -14.93 8.93
CA LEU A 285 21.59 -14.16 9.17
C LEU A 285 20.81 -13.92 7.86
N PRO A 286 19.47 -13.90 7.86
CA PRO A 286 18.67 -13.43 6.72
C PRO A 286 19.09 -12.05 6.21
N GLU A 287 19.54 -11.15 7.09
CA GLU A 287 20.04 -9.83 6.67
C GLU A 287 21.34 -9.87 5.85
N HIS A 288 22.11 -10.96 5.89
CA HIS A 288 23.33 -11.10 5.09
C HIS A 288 23.04 -11.29 3.59
N PHE A 289 21.81 -11.70 3.26
CA PHE A 289 21.34 -11.86 1.89
C PHE A 289 20.74 -10.56 1.30
N VAL A 290 20.61 -9.51 2.12
CA VAL A 290 20.24 -8.16 1.67
C VAL A 290 21.48 -7.28 1.67
N ILE A 291 21.98 -6.98 0.47
CA ILE A 291 23.24 -6.28 0.28
C ILE A 291 22.96 -4.84 -0.13
N GLN A 292 23.18 -3.95 0.81
CA GLN A 292 23.26 -2.52 0.56
C GLN A 292 24.51 -2.21 -0.28
N VAL A 293 24.36 -1.37 -1.30
CA VAL A 293 25.45 -0.92 -2.16
C VAL A 293 25.88 0.51 -1.81
N SER A 294 27.19 0.78 -1.81
CA SER A 294 27.74 2.12 -1.67
C SER A 294 27.67 2.90 -2.98
N ASP A 295 27.81 4.22 -2.94
CA ASP A 295 27.81 5.08 -4.13
C ASP A 295 28.83 4.62 -5.17
N ALA A 296 30.02 4.19 -4.74
CA ALA A 296 31.05 3.66 -5.64
C ALA A 296 30.61 2.38 -6.38
N VAL A 297 29.84 1.51 -5.71
CA VAL A 297 29.26 0.33 -6.36
C VAL A 297 28.10 0.74 -7.26
N GLN A 298 27.27 1.71 -6.86
CA GLN A 298 26.18 2.22 -7.70
C GLN A 298 26.69 2.78 -9.03
N GLU A 299 27.74 3.61 -9.00
CA GLU A 299 28.40 4.15 -10.19
C GLU A 299 28.98 3.06 -11.09
N ALA A 300 29.58 2.02 -10.51
CA ALA A 300 30.18 0.92 -11.26
C ALA A 300 29.14 0.04 -11.98
N PHE A 301 27.89 0.03 -11.52
CA PHE A 301 26.80 -0.79 -12.04
C PHE A 301 25.54 0.05 -12.32
N GLY A 302 25.71 1.20 -12.98
CA GLY A 302 24.57 1.94 -13.53
C GLY A 302 23.75 1.08 -14.51
N LEU A 303 22.51 1.48 -14.76
CA LEU A 303 21.57 0.64 -15.53
C LEU A 303 22.11 0.33 -16.95
N ARG A 304 22.72 1.31 -17.62
CA ARG A 304 23.34 1.12 -18.95
C ARG A 304 24.45 0.09 -18.96
N GLN A 305 25.13 -0.12 -17.85
CA GLN A 305 26.24 -1.06 -17.72
C GLN A 305 25.75 -2.50 -17.49
N VAL A 306 24.52 -2.69 -17.01
CA VAL A 306 23.98 -4.02 -16.66
C VAL A 306 22.85 -4.50 -17.58
N LEU A 307 22.14 -3.57 -18.21
CA LEU A 307 21.01 -3.83 -19.10
C LEU A 307 21.32 -3.23 -20.47
N ASP A 308 21.39 -4.09 -21.49
CA ASP A 308 21.69 -3.63 -22.85
C ASP A 308 20.52 -2.84 -23.46
N GLU A 309 20.83 -2.07 -24.50
CA GLU A 309 19.88 -1.19 -25.18
C GLU A 309 18.68 -1.93 -25.78
N SER A 310 18.88 -3.17 -26.23
CA SER A 310 17.81 -3.99 -26.81
C SER A 310 16.81 -4.43 -25.74
N ASP A 311 17.29 -5.00 -24.62
CA ASP A 311 16.44 -5.44 -23.53
C ASP A 311 15.81 -4.24 -22.77
N PHE A 312 16.51 -3.10 -22.69
CA PHE A 312 15.91 -1.85 -22.20
C PHE A 312 14.83 -1.31 -23.14
N GLY A 313 15.01 -1.38 -24.46
CA GLY A 313 14.00 -1.01 -25.45
C GLY A 313 12.68 -1.79 -25.27
N LYS A 314 12.76 -3.10 -24.99
CA LYS A 314 11.57 -3.92 -24.70
C LYS A 314 10.88 -3.51 -23.40
N PHE A 315 11.63 -3.07 -22.40
CA PHE A 315 11.05 -2.48 -21.20
C PHE A 315 10.30 -1.19 -21.54
N LEU A 316 10.86 -0.33 -22.38
CA LEU A 316 10.19 0.89 -22.84
C LEU A 316 8.92 0.57 -23.65
N ASP A 317 8.93 -0.47 -24.49
CA ASP A 317 7.74 -0.92 -25.22
C ASP A 317 6.61 -1.30 -24.25
N VAL A 318 6.92 -2.03 -23.16
CA VAL A 318 5.94 -2.33 -22.11
C VAL A 318 5.48 -1.06 -21.40
N MET A 319 6.36 -0.11 -21.09
CA MET A 319 5.98 1.16 -20.45
C MET A 319 5.13 2.06 -21.35
N ASN A 320 5.21 1.88 -22.67
CA ASN A 320 4.43 2.64 -23.65
C ASN A 320 3.10 1.97 -24.03
N GLY A 321 2.76 0.83 -23.42
CA GLY A 321 1.51 0.12 -23.72
C GLY A 321 1.60 -0.85 -24.89
N HIS A 322 2.81 -1.30 -25.24
CA HIS A 322 3.09 -2.19 -26.37
C HIS A 322 3.92 -3.41 -25.93
N PRO A 323 3.44 -4.21 -24.96
CA PRO A 323 4.21 -5.32 -24.41
C PRO A 323 4.51 -6.43 -25.44
N THR A 324 3.68 -6.52 -26.48
CA THR A 324 3.88 -7.43 -27.62
C THR A 324 3.46 -6.77 -28.94
N PRO A 325 3.99 -7.22 -30.09
CA PRO A 325 3.55 -6.71 -31.40
C PRO A 325 2.06 -6.94 -31.63
N GLY A 326 1.35 -5.89 -32.06
CA GLY A 326 -0.10 -5.96 -32.33
C GLY A 326 -0.99 -5.99 -31.09
N PHE A 327 -0.44 -5.69 -29.91
CA PHE A 327 -1.18 -5.58 -28.67
C PHE A 327 -2.33 -4.57 -28.77
N ASP A 328 -3.52 -4.99 -28.37
CA ASP A 328 -4.72 -4.16 -28.27
C ASP A 328 -5.16 -4.08 -26.78
N PRO A 329 -5.03 -2.91 -26.13
CA PRO A 329 -5.48 -2.70 -24.76
C PRO A 329 -6.93 -3.12 -24.50
N ALA A 330 -7.82 -3.01 -25.50
CA ALA A 330 -9.23 -3.36 -25.36
C ALA A 330 -9.48 -4.87 -25.21
N THR A 331 -8.45 -5.69 -25.44
CA THR A 331 -8.52 -7.16 -25.32
C THR A 331 -7.91 -7.70 -24.04
N GLU A 332 -7.32 -6.84 -23.20
CA GLU A 332 -6.74 -7.27 -21.93
C GLU A 332 -7.81 -7.69 -20.93
N PRO A 333 -7.61 -8.77 -20.14
CA PRO A 333 -8.62 -9.28 -19.23
C PRO A 333 -9.18 -8.25 -18.26
N GLY A 334 -8.33 -7.41 -17.66
CA GLY A 334 -8.71 -6.35 -16.74
C GLY A 334 -9.17 -5.05 -17.42
N ASN A 335 -9.16 -5.00 -18.76
CA ASN A 335 -9.21 -3.75 -19.55
C ASN A 335 -8.18 -2.71 -19.07
N ASP A 336 -7.08 -3.17 -18.47
CA ASP A 336 -6.00 -2.36 -17.97
C ASP A 336 -4.80 -2.45 -18.90
N ALA A 337 -4.29 -1.29 -19.29
CA ALA A 337 -3.02 -1.14 -19.97
C ALA A 337 -2.33 0.10 -19.41
N PHE A 338 -1.02 0.00 -19.22
CA PHE A 338 -0.22 1.15 -18.85
C PHE A 338 0.46 1.73 -20.08
N SER A 339 0.29 3.02 -20.28
CA SER A 339 1.10 3.79 -21.22
C SER A 339 1.55 5.06 -20.52
N VAL A 340 2.84 5.39 -20.64
CA VAL A 340 3.41 6.61 -20.09
C VAL A 340 2.71 7.89 -20.60
N ASP A 341 2.11 7.84 -21.79
CA ASP A 341 1.36 8.96 -22.37
C ASP A 341 0.06 9.27 -21.61
N GLN A 342 -0.40 8.35 -20.75
CA GLN A 342 -1.53 8.57 -19.85
C GLN A 342 -1.14 9.35 -18.58
N VAL A 343 0.15 9.57 -18.36
CA VAL A 343 0.65 10.37 -17.23
C VAL A 343 0.41 11.85 -17.51
N THR A 344 -0.26 12.51 -16.59
CA THR A 344 -0.67 13.92 -16.67
C THR A 344 0.06 14.75 -15.62
N ALA A 345 0.03 16.07 -15.74
CA ALA A 345 0.58 16.96 -14.70
C ALA A 345 -0.18 16.90 -13.35
N SER A 346 -1.39 16.31 -13.32
CA SER A 346 -2.07 15.98 -12.06
C SER A 346 -1.49 14.74 -11.38
N ASN A 347 -0.73 13.93 -12.11
CA ASN A 347 0.19 12.98 -11.51
C ASN A 347 1.47 13.72 -11.12
N PHE A 348 2.07 13.30 -10.01
CA PHE A 348 3.21 14.00 -9.42
C PHE A 348 4.22 12.99 -8.91
N TYR A 349 5.51 13.28 -9.03
CA TYR A 349 6.60 12.59 -8.35
C TYR A 349 6.50 12.78 -6.83
N THR A 350 6.90 11.76 -6.09
CA THR A 350 6.96 11.80 -4.62
C THR A 350 8.32 11.35 -4.13
N SER A 351 8.88 12.12 -3.19
CA SER A 351 10.06 11.77 -2.41
C SER A 351 9.81 12.20 -0.97
N GLY A 352 9.55 11.25 -0.10
CA GLY A 352 9.14 11.56 1.27
C GLY A 352 7.84 12.38 1.33
N LEU A 353 7.90 13.59 1.92
CA LEU A 353 6.75 14.52 2.02
C LEU A 353 6.66 15.47 0.82
N GLU A 354 7.64 15.45 -0.07
CA GLU A 354 7.73 16.41 -1.16
C GLU A 354 7.05 15.88 -2.42
N ILE A 355 6.22 16.73 -3.02
CA ILE A 355 5.46 16.47 -4.23
C ILE A 355 6.00 17.37 -5.34
N THR A 356 6.32 16.78 -6.50
CA THR A 356 6.80 17.50 -7.68
C THR A 356 5.92 17.14 -8.88
N PRO A 357 5.33 18.10 -9.61
CA PRO A 357 4.57 17.79 -10.82
C PRO A 357 5.42 16.99 -11.83
N ILE A 358 4.80 16.04 -12.53
CA ILE A 358 5.49 15.32 -13.60
C ILE A 358 5.36 16.14 -14.89
N GLU A 359 6.48 16.69 -15.36
CA GLU A 359 6.51 17.46 -16.61
C GLU A 359 6.68 16.57 -17.84
N THR A 360 7.57 15.57 -17.79
CA THR A 360 7.94 14.73 -18.94
C THR A 360 8.23 13.27 -18.57
N ALA A 361 7.19 12.52 -18.17
CA ALA A 361 7.32 11.11 -17.75
C ALA A 361 8.06 10.22 -18.76
N ALA A 362 7.77 10.36 -20.07
CA ALA A 362 8.41 9.57 -21.12
C ALA A 362 9.92 9.82 -21.21
N GLN A 363 10.34 11.09 -21.09
CA GLN A 363 11.75 11.44 -21.09
C GLN A 363 12.45 10.87 -19.85
N ASP A 364 11.81 10.98 -18.69
CA ASP A 364 12.39 10.56 -17.42
C ASP A 364 12.60 9.05 -17.37
N ILE A 365 11.63 8.26 -17.88
CA ILE A 365 11.69 6.79 -17.94
C ILE A 365 12.65 6.29 -19.02
N SER A 366 12.70 6.97 -20.17
CA SER A 366 13.52 6.54 -21.30
C SER A 366 15.01 6.76 -21.11
N ASN A 367 15.43 7.52 -20.08
CA ASN A 367 16.84 7.72 -19.78
C ASN A 367 17.33 6.73 -18.70
N PRO A 368 18.12 5.70 -19.07
CA PRO A 368 18.63 4.74 -18.11
C PRO A 368 19.60 5.37 -17.08
N ASP A 369 20.14 6.57 -17.32
CA ASP A 369 21.00 7.27 -16.35
C ASP A 369 20.20 7.85 -15.16
N HIS A 370 18.88 7.96 -15.28
CA HIS A 370 18.02 8.36 -14.17
C HIS A 370 17.77 7.21 -13.17
N TYR A 371 18.27 6.01 -13.41
CA TYR A 371 18.07 4.86 -12.54
C TYR A 371 19.32 4.55 -11.73
N LYS A 372 19.21 4.58 -10.40
CA LYS A 372 20.30 4.17 -9.49
C LYS A 372 20.06 2.79 -8.92
N LEU A 373 21.14 2.02 -8.77
CA LEU A 373 21.13 0.73 -8.08
C LEU A 373 20.90 0.97 -6.59
N VAL A 374 19.76 0.56 -6.06
CA VAL A 374 19.42 0.71 -4.63
C VAL A 374 20.08 -0.38 -3.80
N GLY A 375 20.12 -1.60 -4.32
CA GLY A 375 20.66 -2.74 -3.58
C GLY A 375 20.53 -4.05 -4.32
N MET A 376 21.07 -5.08 -3.68
CA MET A 376 21.10 -6.43 -4.19
C MET A 376 20.46 -7.40 -3.19
N VAL A 377 19.62 -8.32 -3.68
CA VAL A 377 19.07 -9.42 -2.87
C VAL A 377 19.60 -10.73 -3.43
N ALA A 378 20.24 -11.53 -2.58
CA ALA A 378 20.60 -12.90 -2.89
C ALA A 378 19.48 -13.86 -2.48
N ARG A 379 19.10 -14.75 -3.40
CA ARG A 379 17.99 -15.71 -3.24
C ARG A 379 18.54 -17.12 -3.51
N PRO A 380 19.16 -17.76 -2.52
CA PRO A 380 19.90 -19.00 -2.73
C PRO A 380 19.00 -20.17 -3.14
N TYR A 381 17.70 -20.13 -2.79
CA TYR A 381 16.77 -21.22 -3.04
C TYR A 381 15.44 -20.71 -3.64
N GLU A 382 15.49 -19.93 -4.72
CA GLU A 382 14.28 -19.38 -5.34
C GLU A 382 13.49 -20.44 -6.14
N PRO A 383 12.19 -20.64 -5.85
CA PRO A 383 11.34 -21.51 -6.66
C PRO A 383 10.95 -20.83 -7.99
N GLU A 384 11.24 -21.48 -9.10
CA GLU A 384 11.07 -20.98 -10.47
C GLU A 384 10.22 -21.92 -11.32
N THR A 385 9.39 -21.32 -12.18
CA THR A 385 8.64 -22.01 -13.23
C THR A 385 9.16 -21.60 -14.60
N ASP A 386 9.26 -22.55 -15.52
CA ASP A 386 9.79 -22.38 -16.86
C ASP A 386 9.00 -23.28 -17.80
N MET A 387 8.68 -22.79 -18.99
CA MET A 387 7.86 -23.54 -19.94
C MET A 387 8.54 -24.84 -20.45
N ARG A 388 9.87 -24.96 -20.27
CA ARG A 388 10.64 -26.13 -20.72
C ARG A 388 10.68 -27.27 -19.71
N TRP A 389 10.17 -27.08 -18.50
CA TRP A 389 10.08 -28.13 -17.48
C TRP A 389 8.67 -28.29 -16.94
N THR A 390 8.36 -29.49 -16.45
CA THR A 390 7.10 -29.75 -15.75
C THR A 390 7.30 -29.48 -14.26
N GLY A 391 6.60 -28.47 -13.73
CA GLY A 391 6.64 -28.14 -12.31
C GLY A 391 7.60 -27.00 -11.95
N THR A 392 7.81 -26.81 -10.66
CA THR A 392 8.65 -25.76 -10.08
C THR A 392 10.00 -26.33 -9.68
N ARG A 393 11.09 -25.63 -10.00
CA ARG A 393 12.47 -26.01 -9.61
C ARG A 393 13.12 -24.92 -8.78
N VAL A 394 14.12 -25.27 -7.98
CA VAL A 394 14.88 -24.27 -7.22
C VAL A 394 16.07 -23.79 -8.03
N ILE A 395 16.13 -22.48 -8.30
CA ILE A 395 17.23 -21.84 -9.01
C ILE A 395 17.78 -20.69 -8.15
N PRO A 396 19.06 -20.73 -7.73
CA PRO A 396 19.70 -19.63 -7.03
C PRO A 396 19.73 -18.37 -7.91
N GLN A 397 19.31 -17.25 -7.36
CA GLN A 397 19.20 -15.97 -8.06
C GLN A 397 19.86 -14.82 -7.31
N VAL A 398 20.23 -13.80 -8.07
CA VAL A 398 20.50 -12.45 -7.56
C VAL A 398 19.55 -11.47 -8.23
N ARG A 399 19.02 -10.55 -7.42
CA ARG A 399 18.14 -9.46 -7.86
C ARG A 399 18.84 -8.13 -7.61
N LEU A 400 19.12 -7.38 -8.68
CA LEU A 400 19.54 -5.98 -8.57
C LEU A 400 18.29 -5.10 -8.67
N THR A 401 18.09 -4.23 -7.68
CA THR A 401 16.93 -3.34 -7.64
C THR A 401 17.36 -1.92 -8.01
N TYR A 402 16.74 -1.36 -9.04
CA TYR A 402 16.94 0.01 -9.49
C TYR A 402 15.71 0.84 -9.18
N GLN A 403 15.93 2.11 -8.87
CA GLN A 403 14.89 3.09 -8.62
C GLN A 403 15.13 4.33 -9.50
N LEU A 404 14.05 4.88 -10.05
CA LEU A 404 14.09 6.16 -10.75
C LEU A 404 14.42 7.28 -9.76
N MET A 405 15.39 8.12 -10.12
CA MET A 405 15.84 9.28 -9.37
C MET A 405 15.32 10.56 -10.02
N ASP A 406 15.30 11.66 -9.26
CA ASP A 406 15.02 12.97 -9.80
C ASP A 406 16.11 13.37 -10.83
N PRO A 407 15.75 13.66 -12.10
CA PRO A 407 16.72 14.10 -13.11
C PRO A 407 17.45 15.40 -12.78
N LEU A 408 16.87 16.24 -11.90
CA LEU A 408 17.46 17.50 -11.47
C LEU A 408 18.29 17.34 -10.18
N ASP A 409 17.99 16.32 -9.39
CA ASP A 409 18.69 16.00 -8.14
C ASP A 409 18.83 14.48 -7.99
N HIS A 410 19.95 13.93 -8.47
CA HIS A 410 20.16 12.49 -8.50
C HIS A 410 20.23 11.84 -7.10
N ASP A 411 20.31 12.62 -6.02
CA ASP A 411 20.29 12.09 -4.65
C ASP A 411 18.88 11.98 -4.08
N ARG A 412 17.88 12.51 -4.80
CA ARG A 412 16.48 12.45 -4.44
C ARG A 412 15.76 11.31 -5.19
N PRO A 413 15.33 10.25 -4.49
CA PRO A 413 14.61 9.15 -5.13
C PRO A 413 13.17 9.52 -5.48
N PHE A 414 12.71 9.13 -6.67
CA PHE A 414 11.28 9.09 -6.97
C PHE A 414 10.70 7.71 -6.61
N GLU A 415 9.72 7.68 -5.71
CA GLU A 415 9.08 6.44 -5.27
C GLU A 415 7.99 5.96 -6.22
N GLN A 416 8.34 5.81 -7.50
CA GLN A 416 7.33 5.65 -8.55
C GLN A 416 7.66 4.64 -9.61
N VAL A 417 8.94 4.41 -9.92
CA VAL A 417 9.35 3.42 -10.90
C VAL A 417 10.51 2.62 -10.34
N TYR A 418 10.33 1.30 -10.32
CA TYR A 418 11.34 0.37 -9.85
C TYR A 418 11.52 -0.75 -10.84
N LEU A 419 12.78 -1.14 -11.02
CA LEU A 419 13.18 -2.27 -11.86
C LEU A 419 13.89 -3.30 -10.99
N HIS A 420 13.46 -4.55 -11.08
CA HIS A 420 14.17 -5.68 -10.50
C HIS A 420 14.74 -6.52 -11.62
N LEU A 421 16.06 -6.48 -11.76
CA LEU A 421 16.79 -7.25 -12.74
C LEU A 421 17.27 -8.54 -12.08
N ILE A 422 16.85 -9.68 -12.61
CA ILE A 422 17.00 -10.99 -11.99
C ILE A 422 17.93 -11.85 -12.85
N TRP A 423 19.00 -12.34 -12.24
CA TRP A 423 19.95 -13.28 -12.85
C TRP A 423 19.93 -14.60 -12.12
N ASP A 424 20.01 -15.68 -12.89
CA ASP A 424 20.37 -16.98 -12.33
C ASP A 424 21.87 -17.01 -12.07
N ILE A 425 22.22 -17.58 -10.93
CA ILE A 425 23.64 -17.76 -10.57
C ILE A 425 24.21 -19.07 -11.11
N VAL A 426 23.33 -19.98 -11.49
CA VAL A 426 23.68 -21.25 -12.11
C VAL A 426 23.20 -21.30 -13.56
N ASP A 427 23.82 -22.12 -14.40
CA ASP A 427 23.14 -22.57 -15.61
C ASP A 427 22.02 -23.55 -15.22
N ARG A 428 20.78 -23.07 -15.22
CA ARG A 428 19.59 -23.87 -14.86
C ARG A 428 19.38 -25.12 -15.72
N TYR A 429 20.05 -25.24 -16.88
CA TYR A 429 19.97 -26.41 -17.76
C TYR A 429 21.23 -27.29 -17.73
N ALA A 430 22.30 -26.87 -17.05
CA ALA A 430 23.49 -27.69 -16.87
C ALA A 430 23.19 -28.93 -16.01
N PRO A 431 23.97 -30.03 -16.10
CA PRO A 431 23.82 -31.18 -15.22
C PRO A 431 23.87 -30.80 -13.73
N ARG A 432 23.13 -31.54 -12.88
CA ARG A 432 23.05 -31.26 -11.42
C ARG A 432 24.41 -31.06 -10.73
N PRO A 433 25.46 -31.88 -10.98
CA PRO A 433 26.76 -31.68 -10.35
C PRO A 433 27.41 -30.33 -10.67
N GLU A 434 27.21 -29.81 -11.89
CA GLU A 434 27.72 -28.50 -12.29
C GLU A 434 26.94 -27.38 -11.59
N ARG A 435 25.60 -27.49 -11.53
CA ARG A 435 24.76 -26.54 -10.80
C ARG A 435 25.10 -26.50 -9.31
N ASP A 436 25.32 -27.66 -8.68
CA ASP A 436 25.72 -27.75 -7.27
C ASP A 436 27.08 -27.09 -7.02
N ALA A 437 28.05 -27.27 -7.93
CA ALA A 437 29.36 -26.64 -7.83
C ALA A 437 29.27 -25.11 -7.98
N GLU A 438 28.49 -24.63 -8.95
CA GLU A 438 28.25 -23.19 -9.15
C GLU A 438 27.52 -22.57 -7.96
N HIS A 439 26.50 -23.25 -7.44
CA HIS A 439 25.74 -22.80 -6.28
C HIS A 439 26.62 -22.71 -5.02
N ARG A 440 27.41 -23.75 -4.69
CA ARG A 440 28.36 -23.71 -3.58
C ARG A 440 29.37 -22.56 -3.73
N SER A 441 29.86 -22.37 -4.94
CA SER A 441 30.83 -21.32 -5.21
C SER A 441 30.23 -19.91 -5.11
N PHE A 442 28.93 -19.74 -5.36
CA PHE A 442 28.21 -18.51 -5.09
C PHE A 442 28.03 -18.26 -3.59
N LEU A 443 27.57 -19.28 -2.84
CA LEU A 443 27.42 -19.18 -1.40
C LEU A 443 28.74 -18.85 -0.70
N GLY A 444 29.85 -19.46 -1.12
CA GLY A 444 31.19 -19.13 -0.61
C GLY A 444 31.63 -17.69 -0.93
N ALA A 445 31.22 -17.13 -2.08
CA ALA A 445 31.50 -15.73 -2.40
C ALA A 445 30.66 -14.75 -1.55
N LEU A 446 29.40 -15.09 -1.27
CA LEU A 446 28.54 -14.37 -0.34
C LEU A 446 29.07 -14.42 1.10
N ASP A 447 29.55 -15.58 1.53
CA ASP A 447 30.16 -15.79 2.84
C ASP A 447 31.42 -14.94 3.01
N ASN A 448 32.34 -15.00 2.05
CA ASN A 448 33.53 -14.14 2.03
C ASN A 448 33.18 -12.65 2.04
N ARG A 449 32.16 -12.23 1.27
CA ARG A 449 31.69 -10.83 1.30
C ARG A 449 31.18 -10.43 2.67
N THR A 450 30.41 -11.31 3.32
CA THR A 450 29.88 -11.08 4.67
C THR A 450 31.00 -10.97 5.69
N SER A 451 31.96 -11.90 5.65
CA SER A 451 33.17 -11.87 6.48
C SER A 451 33.95 -10.56 6.32
N VAL A 452 34.18 -10.12 5.07
CA VAL A 452 34.88 -8.86 4.77
C VAL A 452 34.11 -7.64 5.29
N ARG A 453 32.78 -7.60 5.13
CA ARG A 453 31.97 -6.50 5.69
C ARG A 453 32.18 -6.37 7.19
N GLU A 454 32.27 -7.49 7.91
CA GLU A 454 32.36 -7.51 9.37
C GLU A 454 33.77 -7.24 9.90
N HIS A 455 34.81 -7.66 9.16
CA HIS A 455 36.19 -7.64 9.65
C HIS A 455 37.11 -6.65 8.91
N ASP A 456 36.81 -6.30 7.66
CA ASP A 456 37.56 -5.34 6.85
C ASP A 456 36.64 -4.49 5.95
N PRO A 457 35.86 -3.55 6.54
CA PRO A 457 34.86 -2.77 5.80
C PRO A 457 35.41 -2.03 4.59
N ARG A 458 36.71 -1.67 4.59
CA ARG A 458 37.38 -0.93 3.49
C ARG A 458 37.44 -1.71 2.19
N ARG A 459 37.33 -3.04 2.24
CA ARG A 459 37.35 -3.92 1.06
C ARG A 459 35.96 -4.36 0.62
N THR A 460 34.91 -4.01 1.36
CA THR A 460 33.53 -4.45 1.10
C THR A 460 33.07 -4.11 -0.30
N ASP A 461 33.36 -2.89 -0.78
CA ASP A 461 32.93 -2.43 -2.09
C ASP A 461 33.60 -3.22 -3.21
N ALA A 462 34.90 -3.48 -3.09
CA ALA A 462 35.64 -4.26 -4.07
C ALA A 462 35.12 -5.70 -4.17
N VAL A 463 34.83 -6.33 -3.03
CA VAL A 463 34.30 -7.71 -2.99
C VAL A 463 32.84 -7.76 -3.45
N THR A 464 32.03 -6.75 -3.11
CA THR A 464 30.65 -6.63 -3.58
C THR A 464 30.61 -6.45 -5.10
N ALA A 465 31.49 -5.61 -5.66
CA ALA A 465 31.61 -5.43 -7.10
C ALA A 465 32.06 -6.70 -7.83
N ASP A 466 32.99 -7.47 -7.26
CA ASP A 466 33.39 -8.77 -7.83
C ASP A 466 32.22 -9.77 -7.84
N LEU A 467 31.47 -9.85 -6.72
CA LEU A 467 30.27 -10.67 -6.61
C LEU A 467 29.23 -10.30 -7.69
N ILE A 468 28.91 -9.00 -7.86
CA ILE A 468 27.97 -8.55 -8.89
C ILE A 468 28.49 -8.91 -10.29
N ARG A 469 29.75 -8.59 -10.63
CA ARG A 469 30.35 -8.92 -11.93
C ARG A 469 30.30 -10.41 -12.23
N ARG A 470 30.43 -11.25 -11.21
CA ARG A 470 30.34 -12.70 -11.36
C ARG A 470 28.92 -13.14 -11.69
N CYS A 471 27.91 -12.55 -11.05
CA CYS A 471 26.50 -12.89 -11.25
C CYS A 471 25.99 -12.45 -12.63
N ILE A 472 26.36 -11.24 -13.07
CA ILE A 472 25.86 -10.65 -14.32
C ILE A 472 26.59 -11.14 -15.59
N ARG A 473 27.44 -12.18 -15.50
CA ARG A 473 28.07 -12.78 -16.70
C ARG A 473 27.07 -13.52 -17.59
N ARG A 474 25.92 -13.86 -17.04
CA ARG A 474 24.81 -14.50 -17.76
C ARG A 474 23.83 -13.43 -18.23
N PRO A 475 23.06 -13.69 -19.30
CA PRO A 475 21.94 -12.83 -19.67
C PRO A 475 20.97 -12.69 -18.49
N ILE A 476 20.35 -11.52 -18.38
CA ILE A 476 19.23 -11.30 -17.47
C ILE A 476 18.13 -12.32 -17.76
N GLN A 477 17.60 -12.97 -16.72
CA GLN A 477 16.56 -13.99 -16.88
C GLN A 477 15.16 -13.35 -16.85
N THR A 478 14.95 -12.42 -15.92
CA THR A 478 13.69 -11.71 -15.75
C THR A 478 13.97 -10.24 -15.43
N LEU A 479 13.22 -9.34 -16.07
CA LEU A 479 13.10 -7.94 -15.69
C LEU A 479 11.68 -7.74 -15.17
N ALA A 480 11.54 -7.53 -13.86
CA ALA A 480 10.26 -7.16 -13.27
C ALA A 480 10.22 -5.64 -13.10
N MET A 481 9.13 -5.01 -13.50
CA MET A 481 8.92 -3.57 -13.34
C MET A 481 7.70 -3.29 -12.49
N SER A 482 7.76 -2.17 -11.79
CA SER A 482 6.61 -1.58 -11.13
C SER A 482 6.57 -0.08 -11.39
N SER A 483 5.38 0.44 -11.64
CA SER A 483 5.15 1.87 -11.84
C SER A 483 3.89 2.34 -11.12
N SER A 484 3.92 3.51 -10.50
CA SER A 484 2.72 4.21 -9.98
C SER A 484 2.53 5.61 -10.58
N LEU A 485 3.10 5.85 -11.76
CA LEU A 485 3.08 7.15 -12.42
C LEU A 485 1.68 7.63 -12.79
N THR A 486 0.75 6.72 -13.10
CA THR A 486 -0.65 7.05 -13.38
C THR A 486 -1.52 7.14 -12.12
N GLY A 487 -0.91 7.03 -10.93
CA GLY A 487 -1.59 6.92 -9.65
C GLY A 487 -1.99 5.48 -9.28
N ILE A 488 -2.06 4.56 -10.25
CA ILE A 488 -2.29 3.13 -10.01
C ILE A 488 -0.94 2.41 -10.07
N TRP A 489 -0.69 1.53 -9.11
CA TRP A 489 0.43 0.61 -9.18
C TRP A 489 0.20 -0.44 -10.28
N VAL A 490 1.09 -0.44 -11.27
CA VAL A 490 1.11 -1.36 -12.40
C VAL A 490 2.37 -2.21 -12.36
N PHE A 491 2.23 -3.49 -12.66
CA PHE A 491 3.32 -4.47 -12.73
C PHE A 491 3.36 -5.14 -14.09
N ALA A 492 4.57 -5.36 -14.59
CA ALA A 492 4.79 -6.23 -15.72
C ALA A 492 6.12 -6.96 -15.57
N ASN A 493 6.26 -8.07 -16.27
CA ASN A 493 7.49 -8.84 -16.32
C ASN A 493 7.88 -9.08 -17.76
N LEU A 494 9.16 -8.89 -18.05
CA LEU A 494 9.81 -9.55 -19.18
C LEU A 494 10.54 -10.78 -18.64
N SER A 495 10.37 -11.95 -19.24
CA SER A 495 11.03 -13.17 -18.76
C SER A 495 11.39 -14.14 -19.88
N ARG A 496 12.61 -14.66 -19.83
CA ARG A 496 13.08 -15.71 -20.74
C ARG A 496 12.48 -17.09 -20.44
N SER A 497 11.86 -17.27 -19.27
CA SER A 497 11.27 -18.54 -18.83
C SER A 497 9.98 -18.91 -19.59
N PHE A 498 9.35 -17.94 -20.26
CA PHE A 498 8.05 -18.09 -20.93
C PHE A 498 8.13 -17.89 -22.44
N ASP A 499 9.35 -17.77 -22.95
CA ASP A 499 9.64 -17.61 -24.37
C ASP A 499 10.32 -18.88 -24.91
N PRO A 500 9.76 -19.54 -25.94
CA PRO A 500 10.36 -20.75 -26.51
C PRO A 500 11.79 -20.55 -26.99
N ASP A 501 12.11 -19.36 -27.51
CA ASP A 501 13.42 -18.98 -28.04
C ASP A 501 14.33 -18.37 -26.97
N ARG A 502 13.85 -18.34 -25.71
CA ARG A 502 14.52 -17.76 -24.54
C ARG A 502 14.91 -16.30 -24.74
N GLN A 503 14.14 -15.58 -25.56
CA GLN A 503 14.27 -14.13 -25.63
C GLN A 503 13.63 -13.50 -24.39
N LEU A 504 14.20 -12.38 -23.94
CA LEU A 504 13.53 -11.59 -22.92
C LEU A 504 12.30 -10.97 -23.58
N SER A 505 11.10 -11.41 -23.21
CA SER A 505 9.82 -10.98 -23.79
C SER A 505 8.75 -10.85 -22.71
N ALA A 506 7.69 -10.07 -22.99
CA ALA A 506 6.64 -9.82 -22.01
C ALA A 506 5.92 -11.12 -21.66
N MET A 507 5.78 -11.36 -20.36
CA MET A 507 5.16 -12.56 -19.82
C MET A 507 3.69 -12.26 -19.49
N ARG A 508 2.78 -13.14 -19.94
CA ARG A 508 1.40 -13.14 -19.41
C ARG A 508 1.36 -13.58 -17.96
N ILE A 509 0.66 -12.81 -17.16
CA ILE A 509 0.57 -13.00 -15.72
C ILE A 509 -0.64 -13.88 -15.44
N VAL A 510 -0.39 -15.08 -14.90
CA VAL A 510 -1.44 -16.00 -14.47
C VAL A 510 -1.37 -16.19 -12.97
N ARG A 511 -2.48 -15.95 -12.26
CA ARG A 511 -2.55 -16.00 -10.80
C ARG A 511 -3.71 -16.86 -10.35
N GLN A 512 -3.41 -17.86 -9.52
CA GLN A 512 -4.41 -18.86 -9.12
C GLN A 512 -5.13 -19.48 -10.33
N GLY A 513 -4.47 -19.60 -11.49
CA GLY A 513 -5.08 -20.09 -12.73
C GLY A 513 -6.00 -19.09 -13.45
N ILE A 514 -5.98 -17.80 -13.08
CA ILE A 514 -6.68 -16.73 -13.77
C ILE A 514 -5.66 -15.90 -14.56
N ASP A 515 -5.88 -15.76 -15.86
CA ASP A 515 -5.11 -14.85 -16.71
C ASP A 515 -5.53 -13.41 -16.38
N VAL A 516 -4.59 -12.61 -15.90
CA VAL A 516 -4.82 -11.18 -15.61
C VAL A 516 -4.20 -10.28 -16.67
N GLY A 517 -3.57 -10.84 -17.72
CA GLY A 517 -3.01 -10.08 -18.82
C GLY A 517 -1.50 -9.87 -18.72
N TYR A 518 -0.99 -8.87 -19.45
CA TYR A 518 0.42 -8.46 -19.43
C TYR A 518 0.73 -7.43 -18.34
N TYR A 519 -0.29 -6.72 -17.90
CA TYR A 519 -0.25 -5.80 -16.78
C TYR A 519 -1.00 -6.42 -15.61
N SER A 520 -0.53 -6.16 -14.41
CA SER A 520 -1.24 -6.54 -13.19
C SER A 520 -1.41 -5.28 -12.35
N THR A 521 -2.64 -5.06 -11.89
CA THR A 521 -3.04 -3.80 -11.23
C THR A 521 -4.04 -4.07 -10.11
N ALA A 522 -4.59 -3.02 -9.50
CA ALA A 522 -5.72 -3.15 -8.56
C ALA A 522 -6.96 -3.83 -9.19
N TYR A 523 -7.12 -3.75 -10.51
CA TYR A 523 -8.28 -4.29 -11.23
C TYR A 523 -8.29 -5.82 -11.34
N ASP A 524 -7.15 -6.49 -11.12
CA ASP A 524 -7.09 -7.95 -10.99
C ASP A 524 -8.15 -8.47 -10.01
N THR A 525 -8.39 -7.73 -8.91
CA THR A 525 -9.37 -8.10 -7.88
C THR A 525 -10.80 -8.26 -8.43
N ASP A 526 -11.17 -7.48 -9.43
CA ASP A 526 -12.46 -7.59 -10.10
C ASP A 526 -12.53 -8.86 -10.95
N LEU A 527 -11.43 -9.26 -11.61
CA LEU A 527 -11.35 -10.55 -12.30
C LEU A 527 -11.51 -11.73 -11.34
N PHE A 528 -10.84 -11.68 -10.20
CA PHE A 528 -10.98 -12.70 -9.15
C PHE A 528 -12.42 -12.77 -8.61
N ARG A 529 -13.07 -11.62 -8.38
CA ARG A 529 -14.48 -11.57 -7.93
C ARG A 529 -15.42 -12.17 -8.98
N GLN A 530 -15.23 -11.83 -10.26
CA GLN A 530 -16.02 -12.38 -11.35
C GLN A 530 -15.88 -13.90 -11.44
N GLU A 531 -14.64 -14.41 -11.36
CA GLU A 531 -14.37 -15.85 -11.40
C GLU A 531 -14.93 -16.56 -10.15
N MET A 532 -14.79 -15.96 -8.97
CA MET A 532 -15.38 -16.48 -7.73
C MET A 532 -16.90 -16.60 -7.83
N ASN A 533 -17.58 -15.61 -8.45
CA ASN A 533 -19.02 -15.60 -8.60
C ASN A 533 -19.53 -16.69 -9.57
N ARG A 534 -18.72 -17.05 -10.58
CA ARG A 534 -19.01 -18.14 -11.54
C ARG A 534 -18.63 -19.52 -11.01
N SER A 535 -17.64 -19.59 -10.12
CA SER A 535 -17.12 -20.82 -9.52
C SER A 535 -18.08 -21.46 -8.50
N LYS A 536 -17.88 -22.76 -8.22
CA LYS A 536 -18.60 -23.53 -7.19
C LYS A 536 -17.62 -24.40 -6.37
N GLY A 537 -18.07 -24.89 -5.21
CA GLY A 537 -17.30 -25.84 -4.38
C GLY A 537 -15.94 -25.31 -3.92
N GLU A 538 -14.93 -26.19 -3.90
CA GLU A 538 -13.58 -25.88 -3.41
C GLU A 538 -12.91 -24.71 -4.14
N ARG A 539 -13.16 -24.56 -5.45
CA ARG A 539 -12.61 -23.44 -6.23
C ARG A 539 -13.14 -22.10 -5.74
N LYS A 540 -14.45 -22.00 -5.49
CA LYS A 540 -15.06 -20.78 -4.95
C LYS A 540 -14.52 -20.46 -3.57
N GLU A 541 -14.41 -21.45 -2.69
CA GLU A 541 -13.85 -21.24 -1.34
C GLU A 541 -12.36 -20.88 -1.38
N ALA A 542 -11.58 -21.45 -2.30
CA ALA A 542 -10.19 -21.07 -2.51
C ALA A 542 -10.04 -19.62 -3.00
N LEU A 543 -10.85 -19.20 -3.98
CA LEU A 543 -10.86 -17.83 -4.47
C LEU A 543 -11.39 -16.84 -3.44
N LYS A 544 -12.38 -17.24 -2.64
CA LYS A 544 -12.88 -16.44 -1.52
C LYS A 544 -11.79 -16.24 -0.47
N ARG A 545 -11.09 -17.31 -0.05
CA ARG A 545 -9.94 -17.18 0.85
C ARG A 545 -8.87 -16.28 0.27
N TYR A 546 -8.58 -16.42 -1.03
CA TYR A 546 -7.61 -15.58 -1.71
C TYR A 546 -8.03 -14.08 -1.74
N LEU A 547 -9.29 -13.78 -2.03
CA LEU A 547 -9.85 -12.41 -1.96
C LEU A 547 -9.91 -11.88 -0.53
N ASP A 548 -10.22 -12.72 0.45
CA ASP A 548 -10.17 -12.38 1.87
C ASP A 548 -8.73 -12.08 2.32
N ASP A 549 -7.74 -12.80 1.78
CA ASP A 549 -6.31 -12.54 2.03
C ASP A 549 -5.82 -11.26 1.33
N LEU A 550 -6.39 -10.92 0.18
CA LEU A 550 -6.20 -9.64 -0.52
C LEU A 550 -6.80 -8.45 0.25
N THR A 551 -7.84 -8.72 1.04
CA THR A 551 -8.64 -7.71 1.72
C THR A 551 -8.12 -7.51 3.14
N PRO A 552 -7.46 -6.39 3.46
CA PRO A 552 -6.89 -6.16 4.79
C PRO A 552 -7.98 -6.01 5.85
N ARG A 553 -7.94 -6.87 6.86
CA ARG A 553 -8.87 -6.77 8.00
C ARG A 553 -8.38 -5.82 9.10
N PHE A 554 -7.09 -5.50 9.08
CA PHE A 554 -6.41 -4.62 10.02
C PHE A 554 -5.32 -3.85 9.29
N TYR A 555 -5.03 -2.66 9.79
CA TYR A 555 -3.96 -1.80 9.33
C TYR A 555 -2.67 -2.09 10.10
N ARG A 556 -1.50 -2.10 9.44
CA ARG A 556 -0.19 -2.47 10.03
C ARG A 556 0.93 -1.65 9.39
N ASP A 557 1.95 -1.24 10.16
CA ASP A 557 3.20 -0.66 9.64
C ASP A 557 4.21 -1.80 9.35
N PRO A 558 4.41 -2.18 8.08
CA PRO A 558 5.35 -3.22 7.66
C PRO A 558 6.81 -2.75 7.59
N ARG A 559 7.09 -1.45 7.79
CA ARG A 559 8.46 -0.91 7.86
C ARG A 559 9.12 -1.17 9.20
N ARG A 560 8.37 -1.75 10.14
CA ARG A 560 8.83 -2.09 11.48
C ARG A 560 8.92 -3.59 11.59
N MET A 561 10.08 -4.06 12.03
CA MET A 561 10.39 -5.47 12.28
C MET A 561 9.37 -6.06 13.26
N ASN A 562 8.21 -6.57 12.82
CA ASN A 562 7.33 -7.42 13.62
C ASN A 562 6.61 -8.45 12.73
N PRO A 563 7.26 -9.61 12.51
CA PRO A 563 6.73 -10.69 11.71
C PRO A 563 5.70 -11.59 12.38
N HIS A 564 5.27 -11.31 13.61
CA HIS A 564 4.09 -11.96 14.18
C HIS A 564 2.84 -11.09 14.11
N THR A 565 2.97 -9.80 13.78
CA THR A 565 1.80 -8.97 13.50
C THR A 565 1.28 -9.15 12.08
N VAL A 566 2.00 -9.68 11.10
CA VAL A 566 1.47 -9.95 9.75
C VAL A 566 1.04 -11.42 9.60
N ASN A 567 -0.27 -11.68 9.66
CA ASN A 567 -0.88 -12.94 9.25
C ASN A 567 -1.62 -12.71 7.93
N PHE A 568 -0.91 -12.87 6.81
CA PHE A 568 -1.53 -13.20 5.53
C PHE A 568 -1.44 -14.71 5.36
N ASN A 569 -2.51 -15.36 4.91
CA ASN A 569 -2.43 -16.81 4.67
C ASN A 569 -1.60 -17.13 3.41
N ARG A 570 -1.48 -16.19 2.46
CA ARG A 570 -0.62 -16.26 1.26
C ARG A 570 -0.48 -14.88 0.57
N ILE A 571 0.69 -14.56 0.00
CA ILE A 571 0.98 -13.31 -0.73
C ILE A 571 1.42 -13.64 -2.17
N THR A 572 0.99 -12.84 -3.15
CA THR A 572 1.39 -12.90 -4.58
C THR A 572 2.17 -11.64 -5.00
N CYS A 573 2.86 -11.62 -6.15
CA CYS A 573 3.71 -10.48 -6.56
C CYS A 573 2.95 -9.14 -6.68
N ALA A 574 1.74 -9.09 -7.25
CA ALA A 574 0.93 -7.86 -7.16
C ALA A 574 0.21 -7.70 -5.83
N GLN A 575 0.21 -8.67 -4.91
CA GLN A 575 -0.11 -8.34 -3.51
C GLN A 575 1.06 -7.66 -2.85
N CYS A 576 2.29 -8.18 -2.93
CA CYS A 576 3.49 -7.52 -2.41
C CYS A 576 3.58 -6.05 -2.85
N HIS A 577 3.02 -5.72 -4.01
CA HIS A 577 3.05 -4.37 -4.53
C HIS A 577 1.72 -3.60 -4.64
N GLN A 578 0.53 -4.24 -4.69
CA GLN A 578 -0.73 -3.59 -4.26
C GLN A 578 -0.62 -3.20 -2.78
N THR A 579 0.05 -4.03 -1.98
CA THR A 579 0.54 -3.69 -0.65
C THR A 579 1.87 -2.96 -0.67
N ALA A 580 2.56 -2.64 -1.79
CA ALA A 580 3.74 -1.74 -1.74
C ALA A 580 3.32 -0.30 -1.44
N ALA A 581 2.08 0.05 -1.75
CA ALA A 581 1.45 1.22 -1.17
C ALA A 581 1.30 1.16 0.36
N ARG A 582 1.39 -0.03 0.95
CA ARG A 582 1.41 -0.25 2.40
C ARG A 582 2.77 -0.62 2.98
N ASP A 583 3.63 -1.28 2.19
CA ASP A 583 4.77 -2.10 2.59
C ASP A 583 6.06 -1.83 1.80
N GLY A 584 6.01 -0.94 0.81
CA GLY A 584 7.18 -0.53 0.04
C GLY A 584 7.78 -1.64 -0.81
N VAL A 585 8.45 -1.23 -1.87
CA VAL A 585 9.25 -2.09 -2.75
C VAL A 585 10.21 -2.94 -1.94
N HIS A 586 10.51 -4.13 -2.46
CA HIS A 586 11.53 -5.05 -1.95
C HIS A 586 12.74 -4.28 -1.36
N LEU A 587 13.29 -3.31 -2.10
CA LEU A 587 14.31 -2.38 -1.62
C LEU A 587 14.05 -0.96 -2.13
N THR A 588 14.24 0.05 -1.29
CA THR A 588 14.18 1.49 -1.65
C THR A 588 15.28 2.29 -0.95
N LEU A 589 15.63 3.46 -1.47
CA LEU A 589 16.45 4.41 -0.71
C LEU A 589 15.67 4.96 0.49
N ASN A 590 16.38 5.18 1.59
CA ASN A 590 15.82 5.78 2.79
C ASN A 590 15.69 7.29 2.60
N ASP A 591 14.45 7.78 2.44
CA ASP A 591 14.13 9.20 2.30
C ASP A 591 14.22 10.04 3.60
N GLY A 592 14.73 9.46 4.70
CA GLY A 592 14.97 10.17 5.96
C GLY A 592 13.73 10.52 6.77
N LEU A 593 12.51 10.22 6.30
CA LEU A 593 11.28 10.50 7.05
C LEU A 593 11.17 9.75 8.36
N ASP A 594 11.67 8.51 8.37
CA ASP A 594 11.77 7.72 9.58
C ASP A 594 13.18 7.82 10.17
N ARG A 595 13.38 8.76 11.11
CA ARG A 595 14.67 8.96 11.82
C ARG A 595 15.19 7.71 12.54
N ARG A 596 14.37 6.66 12.69
CA ARG A 596 14.75 5.41 13.35
C ARG A 596 15.41 4.43 12.39
N ILE A 597 15.19 4.58 11.09
CA ILE A 597 15.91 3.83 10.06
C ILE A 597 17.17 4.62 9.74
N THR A 598 18.31 4.08 10.16
CA THR A 598 19.63 4.71 9.94
C THR A 598 20.35 4.15 8.71
N SER A 599 19.86 3.04 8.16
CA SER A 599 20.37 2.46 6.91
C SER A 599 19.99 3.37 5.73
N PRO A 600 20.90 3.63 4.77
CA PRO A 600 20.60 4.32 3.51
C PRO A 600 19.58 3.60 2.63
N VAL A 601 19.37 2.30 2.87
CA VAL A 601 18.40 1.47 2.14
C VAL A 601 17.37 0.89 3.11
N ARG A 602 16.11 0.91 2.69
CA ARG A 602 14.98 0.27 3.35
C ARG A 602 14.66 -1.04 2.63
N ALA A 603 14.62 -2.14 3.37
CA ALA A 603 14.15 -3.44 2.90
C ALA A 603 12.83 -3.78 3.57
N SER A 604 11.89 -4.34 2.82
CA SER A 604 10.61 -4.78 3.38
C SER A 604 10.77 -6.05 4.22
N GLU A 605 9.93 -6.20 5.25
CA GLU A 605 9.87 -7.41 6.07
C GLU A 605 9.67 -8.69 5.22
N LEU A 606 8.95 -8.56 4.11
CA LEU A 606 8.65 -9.65 3.18
C LEU A 606 9.92 -10.26 2.58
N ILE A 607 10.90 -9.44 2.22
CA ILE A 607 12.20 -9.94 1.78
C ILE A 607 12.78 -10.88 2.83
N TYR A 608 12.81 -10.43 4.08
CA TYR A 608 13.44 -11.19 5.16
C TYR A 608 12.66 -12.47 5.47
N ARG A 609 11.33 -12.45 5.44
CA ARG A 609 10.50 -13.67 5.59
C ARG A 609 10.75 -14.68 4.50
N GLU A 610 10.84 -14.22 3.25
CA GLU A 610 11.06 -15.11 2.12
C GLU A 610 12.46 -15.73 2.16
N ILE A 611 13.48 -14.95 2.55
CA ILE A 611 14.84 -15.45 2.78
C ILE A 611 14.84 -16.44 3.95
N ASP A 612 14.28 -16.08 5.10
CA ASP A 612 14.19 -16.97 6.27
C ASP A 612 13.46 -18.27 5.93
N ARG A 613 12.37 -18.21 5.14
CA ARG A 613 11.69 -19.41 4.62
C ARG A 613 12.63 -20.27 3.78
N GLN A 614 13.42 -19.68 2.89
CA GLN A 614 14.40 -20.39 2.06
C GLN A 614 15.49 -21.05 2.91
N LEU A 615 16.00 -20.35 3.93
CA LEU A 615 17.08 -20.86 4.79
C LEU A 615 16.59 -21.94 5.77
N ARG A 616 15.32 -21.89 6.21
CA ARG A 616 14.72 -22.93 7.06
C ARG A 616 14.40 -24.21 6.30
N SER A 617 14.01 -24.08 5.04
CA SER A 617 13.80 -25.23 4.19
C SER A 617 15.19 -25.76 3.80
N ASN A 618 15.71 -26.80 4.47
CA ASN A 618 16.92 -27.55 4.09
C ASN A 618 16.74 -28.26 2.73
N ALA A 619 16.47 -27.48 1.70
CA ALA A 619 15.68 -27.89 0.55
C ALA A 619 16.58 -28.19 -0.65
N ASP A 620 17.05 -29.42 -0.73
CA ASP A 620 17.53 -30.04 -1.98
C ASP A 620 16.33 -30.16 -2.94
N TYR A 621 16.21 -29.29 -3.97
CA TYR A 621 15.19 -29.49 -5.03
C TYR A 621 15.73 -29.13 -6.42
N TRP A 622 16.49 -30.06 -6.99
CA TRP A 622 17.05 -29.96 -8.34
C TRP A 622 16.38 -30.87 -9.40
N ASP A 623 15.20 -31.42 -9.12
CA ASP A 623 14.48 -32.33 -10.04
C ASP A 623 13.16 -31.74 -10.54
#